data_AF-D3SZ77-F1
#
_entry.id   AF-D3SZ77-F1
#
_cell.length_a   1.000
_cell.length_b   1.000
_cell.length_c   1.000
_cell.angle_alpha   90.00
_cell.angle_beta   90.00
_cell.angle_gamma   90.00
#
_symmetry.space_group_name_H-M   'P 1'
#
loop_
_entity.id
_entity.type
_entity.pdbx_description
1 polymer ?
#
loop_
_entity_poly.entity_id
_entity_poly.type
_entity_poly.pdbx_seq_one_letter_code
_entity_poly.pdbx_strand_id
1 'polypeptide(L)'
;MYVLDSSAFIHDFHTTEQTATIPLVREELEDESAYRYDAMEGSGMHIHIPNEDTTEKVRRAAKESGDLGVLSDTDIRLVAASFELDATLVTDDYAMQNVAEKLNVAVEVIAREGIDEQRHWHYQCQGCGREFDEEKERCPICGSGLARKNPS
;
A
#
# COMPACT_ATOMS: atom_id res chain seq x y z
N MET A 1 7.30 -17.31 -7.79
CA MET A 1 6.67 -16.33 -8.72
C MET A 1 5.87 -15.35 -7.90
N TYR A 2 5.91 -14.08 -8.26
CA TYR A 2 5.17 -13.00 -7.61
C TYR A 2 4.12 -12.40 -8.55
N VAL A 3 2.94 -12.11 -8.03
CA VAL A 3 1.92 -11.31 -8.72
C VAL A 3 1.92 -9.93 -8.10
N LEU A 4 2.17 -8.91 -8.92
CA LEU A 4 2.39 -7.53 -8.49
C LEU A 4 1.09 -6.72 -8.60
N ASP A 5 0.67 -6.18 -7.46
CA ASP A 5 -0.36 -5.14 -7.34
C ASP A 5 0.20 -3.75 -7.73
N SER A 6 -0.69 -2.78 -7.96
CA SER A 6 -0.35 -1.36 -8.20
C SER A 6 0.60 -0.81 -7.14
N SER A 7 0.39 -1.18 -5.87
CA SER A 7 1.27 -0.82 -4.74
C SER A 7 2.73 -1.23 -4.96
N ALA A 8 3.00 -2.38 -5.61
CA ALA A 8 4.35 -2.86 -5.89
C ALA A 8 5.09 -1.95 -6.89
N PHE A 9 4.39 -1.39 -7.88
CA PHE A 9 4.98 -0.45 -8.83
C PHE A 9 5.14 0.95 -8.23
N ILE A 10 4.21 1.37 -7.37
CA ILE A 10 4.28 2.66 -6.68
C ILE A 10 5.49 2.70 -5.73
N HIS A 11 5.76 1.60 -5.04
CA HIS A 11 6.82 1.50 -4.03
C HIS A 11 8.12 0.90 -4.54
N ASP A 12 8.31 0.78 -5.86
CA ASP A 12 9.55 0.31 -6.48
C ASP A 12 9.99 -1.07 -5.93
N PHE A 13 9.06 -2.03 -5.90
CA PHE A 13 9.34 -3.39 -5.42
C PHE A 13 10.36 -4.09 -6.32
N HIS A 14 11.42 -4.63 -5.71
CA HIS A 14 12.49 -5.35 -6.41
C HIS A 14 12.53 -6.83 -6.01
N THR A 15 12.63 -7.70 -7.01
CA THR A 15 12.82 -9.14 -6.80
C THR A 15 13.62 -9.75 -7.94
N THR A 16 14.29 -10.88 -7.66
CA THR A 16 14.96 -11.71 -8.67
C THR A 16 14.09 -12.86 -9.17
N GLU A 17 12.94 -13.07 -8.53
CA GLU A 17 11.98 -14.11 -8.90
C GLU A 17 11.16 -13.71 -10.13
N GLN A 18 10.52 -14.70 -10.79
CA GLN A 18 9.59 -14.40 -11.88
C GLN A 18 8.41 -13.57 -11.39
N THR A 19 8.07 -12.51 -12.12
CA THR A 19 6.97 -11.60 -11.82
C THR A 19 5.86 -11.73 -12.85
N ALA A 20 4.64 -11.50 -12.39
CA ALA A 20 3.46 -11.40 -13.20
C ALA A 20 2.55 -10.27 -12.69
N THR A 21 1.64 -9.79 -13.53
CA THR A 21 0.56 -8.88 -13.12
C THR A 21 -0.61 -9.02 -14.10
N ILE A 22 -1.67 -8.23 -13.93
CA ILE A 22 -2.82 -8.21 -14.82
C ILE A 22 -2.86 -6.91 -15.63
N PRO A 23 -3.47 -6.88 -16.83
CA PRO A 23 -3.55 -5.68 -17.65
C PRO A 23 -4.18 -4.47 -16.95
N LEU A 24 -5.17 -4.69 -16.07
CA LEU A 24 -5.90 -3.62 -15.39
C LEU A 24 -5.02 -2.80 -14.44
N VAL A 25 -3.98 -3.41 -13.86
CA VAL A 25 -3.04 -2.67 -13.01
C VAL A 25 -2.41 -1.52 -13.78
N ARG A 26 -2.10 -1.72 -15.06
CA ARG A 26 -1.52 -0.66 -15.89
C ARG A 26 -2.42 0.58 -16.02
N GLU A 27 -3.74 0.39 -15.97
CA GLU A 27 -4.73 1.47 -16.09
C GLU A 27 -4.82 2.33 -14.81
N GLU A 28 -4.39 1.78 -13.66
CA GLU A 28 -4.37 2.48 -12.38
C GLU A 28 -3.08 3.28 -12.16
N LEU A 29 -2.02 2.96 -12.91
CA LEU A 29 -0.69 3.54 -12.72
C LEU A 29 -0.51 4.83 -13.53
N GLU A 30 0.09 5.82 -12.87
CA GLU A 30 0.43 7.12 -13.45
C GLU A 30 1.93 7.43 -13.28
N ASP A 31 2.42 8.36 -14.11
CA ASP A 31 3.79 8.90 -14.05
C ASP A 31 4.89 7.83 -13.92
N GLU A 32 5.73 7.93 -12.88
CA GLU A 32 6.86 7.02 -12.67
C GLU A 32 6.44 5.57 -12.50
N SER A 33 5.30 5.32 -11.84
CA SER A 33 4.82 3.96 -11.59
C SER A 33 4.39 3.26 -12.89
N ALA A 34 3.82 4.01 -13.84
CA ALA A 34 3.52 3.53 -15.18
C ALA A 34 4.80 3.18 -15.96
N TYR A 35 5.84 4.02 -15.88
CA TYR A 35 7.13 3.71 -16.52
C TYR A 35 7.80 2.47 -15.92
N ARG A 36 7.67 2.25 -14.60
CA ARG A 36 8.18 1.03 -13.93
C ARG A 36 7.45 -0.21 -14.44
N TYR A 37 6.13 -0.15 -14.59
CA TYR A 37 5.36 -1.24 -15.21
C TYR A 37 5.88 -1.55 -16.61
N ASP A 38 5.95 -0.54 -17.48
CA ASP A 38 6.33 -0.72 -18.89
C ASP A 38 7.76 -1.30 -19.01
N ALA A 39 8.66 -0.90 -18.10
CA ALA A 39 10.01 -1.44 -18.01
C ALA A 39 10.04 -2.90 -17.53
N MET A 40 9.26 -3.27 -16.52
CA MET A 40 9.16 -4.65 -16.04
C MET A 40 8.55 -5.56 -17.11
N GLU A 41 7.51 -5.11 -17.80
CA GLU A 41 6.90 -5.83 -18.93
C GLU A 41 7.94 -6.07 -20.04
N GLY A 42 8.65 -5.01 -20.45
CA GLY A 42 9.73 -5.12 -21.43
C GLY A 42 10.91 -6.01 -20.99
N SER A 43 11.07 -6.22 -19.68
CA SER A 43 12.10 -7.06 -19.07
C SER A 43 11.65 -8.51 -18.83
N GLY A 44 10.42 -8.87 -19.23
CA GLY A 44 9.91 -10.25 -19.17
C GLY A 44 8.93 -10.54 -18.04
N MET A 45 8.38 -9.53 -17.37
CA MET A 45 7.23 -9.71 -16.48
C MET A 45 6.04 -10.27 -17.26
N HIS A 46 5.39 -11.29 -16.71
CA HIS A 46 4.28 -11.98 -17.37
C HIS A 46 2.95 -11.24 -17.18
N ILE A 47 2.24 -10.95 -18.27
CA ILE A 47 0.88 -10.41 -18.19
C ILE A 47 -0.11 -11.58 -18.20
N HIS A 48 -0.79 -11.79 -17.07
CA HIS A 48 -1.76 -12.86 -16.88
C HIS A 48 -3.18 -12.31 -16.86
N ILE A 49 -4.11 -13.04 -17.48
CA ILE A 49 -5.54 -12.74 -17.40
C ILE A 49 -6.20 -13.94 -16.74
N PRO A 50 -6.70 -13.81 -15.50
CA PRO A 50 -7.31 -14.94 -14.81
C PRO A 50 -8.63 -15.35 -15.46
N ASN A 51 -8.99 -16.62 -15.33
CA ASN A 51 -10.24 -17.11 -15.87
C ASN A 51 -11.44 -16.63 -15.04
N GLU A 52 -12.61 -16.55 -15.67
CA GLU A 52 -13.85 -16.10 -15.02
C GLU A 52 -14.25 -17.03 -13.86
N ASP A 53 -14.09 -18.35 -14.01
CA ASP A 53 -14.41 -19.33 -12.96
C ASP A 53 -13.59 -19.08 -11.67
N THR A 54 -12.30 -18.76 -11.82
CA THR A 54 -11.44 -18.41 -10.67
C THR A 54 -11.85 -17.06 -10.09
N THR A 55 -12.13 -16.09 -10.94
CA THR A 55 -12.59 -14.75 -10.51
C THR A 55 -13.85 -14.86 -9.65
N GLU A 56 -14.83 -15.67 -10.06
CA GLU A 56 -16.06 -15.93 -9.28
C GLU A 56 -15.77 -16.68 -7.97
N LYS A 57 -14.81 -17.62 -7.98
CA LYS A 57 -14.35 -18.27 -6.74
C LYS A 57 -13.79 -17.25 -5.74
N VAL A 58 -13.00 -16.29 -6.21
CA VAL A 58 -12.44 -15.20 -5.39
C VAL A 58 -13.56 -14.29 -4.89
N ARG A 59 -14.51 -13.89 -5.74
CA ARG A 59 -15.68 -13.07 -5.31
C ARG A 59 -16.46 -13.75 -4.20
N ARG A 60 -16.67 -15.07 -4.29
CA ARG A 60 -17.32 -15.83 -3.22
C ARG A 60 -16.50 -15.80 -1.92
N ALA A 61 -15.19 -16.01 -1.99
CA ALA A 61 -14.32 -15.92 -0.82
C ALA A 61 -14.37 -14.53 -0.17
N ALA A 62 -14.30 -13.46 -0.98
CA ALA A 62 -14.45 -12.07 -0.55
C ALA A 62 -15.82 -11.78 0.09
N LYS A 63 -16.90 -12.38 -0.43
CA LYS A 63 -18.22 -12.25 0.16
C LYS A 63 -18.29 -12.88 1.55
N GLU A 64 -17.64 -14.02 1.72
CA GLU A 64 -17.62 -14.73 2.99
C GLU A 64 -16.64 -14.14 4.01
N SER A 65 -15.58 -13.45 3.59
CA SER A 65 -14.71 -12.66 4.49
C SER A 65 -15.35 -11.32 4.88
N GLY A 66 -16.29 -10.82 4.06
CA GLY A 66 -16.95 -9.53 4.25
C GLY A 66 -16.29 -8.38 3.49
N ASP A 67 -15.22 -8.65 2.75
CA ASP A 67 -14.40 -7.65 2.06
C ASP A 67 -14.89 -7.34 0.63
N LEU A 68 -15.85 -8.10 0.08
CA LEU A 68 -16.33 -7.88 -1.30
C LEU A 68 -16.84 -6.46 -1.57
N GLY A 69 -17.35 -5.75 -0.55
CA GLY A 69 -17.86 -4.39 -0.71
C GLY A 69 -16.78 -3.30 -0.84
N VAL A 70 -15.52 -3.63 -0.50
CA VAL A 70 -14.40 -2.69 -0.58
C VAL A 70 -13.41 -3.04 -1.70
N LEU A 71 -13.39 -4.30 -2.16
CA LEU A 71 -12.51 -4.75 -3.23
C LEU A 71 -13.00 -4.30 -4.62
N SER A 72 -12.06 -3.80 -5.42
CA SER A 72 -12.23 -3.46 -6.82
C SER A 72 -12.24 -4.70 -7.73
N ASP A 73 -12.57 -4.52 -9.01
CA ASP A 73 -12.44 -5.62 -9.99
C ASP A 73 -10.97 -6.01 -10.22
N THR A 74 -10.05 -5.04 -10.16
CA THR A 74 -8.60 -5.25 -10.24
C THR A 74 -8.13 -6.15 -9.10
N ASP A 75 -8.55 -5.85 -7.86
CA ASP A 75 -8.13 -6.59 -6.65
C ASP A 75 -8.56 -8.06 -6.73
N ILE A 76 -9.82 -8.29 -7.11
CA ILE A 76 -10.37 -9.65 -7.27
C ILE A 76 -9.58 -10.43 -8.33
N ARG A 77 -9.23 -9.78 -9.45
CA ARG A 77 -8.46 -10.41 -10.52
C ARG A 77 -7.00 -10.64 -10.13
N LEU A 78 -6.38 -9.77 -9.33
CA LEU A 78 -5.02 -9.97 -8.82
C LEU A 78 -4.96 -11.19 -7.89
N VAL A 79 -5.93 -11.33 -6.98
CA VAL A 79 -6.04 -12.52 -6.13
C VAL A 79 -6.32 -13.77 -6.98
N ALA A 80 -7.18 -13.66 -8.00
CA ALA A 80 -7.46 -14.77 -8.91
C ALA A 80 -6.22 -15.20 -9.72
N ALA A 81 -5.46 -14.24 -10.25
CA ALA A 81 -4.21 -14.48 -10.96
C ALA A 81 -3.18 -15.18 -10.06
N SER A 82 -3.06 -14.70 -8.82
CA SER A 82 -2.17 -15.30 -7.82
C SER A 82 -2.56 -16.75 -7.51
N PHE A 83 -3.87 -17.01 -7.41
CA PHE A 83 -4.40 -18.35 -7.19
C PHE A 83 -4.14 -19.30 -8.38
N GLU A 84 -4.32 -18.84 -9.62
CA GLU A 84 -4.10 -19.69 -10.81
C GLU A 84 -2.64 -20.01 -11.06
N LEU A 85 -1.76 -19.05 -10.78
CA LEU A 85 -0.32 -19.17 -11.02
C LEU A 85 0.43 -19.84 -9.84
N ASP A 86 -0.27 -20.19 -8.76
CA ASP A 86 0.35 -20.63 -7.50
C ASP A 86 1.45 -19.66 -7.04
N ALA A 87 1.16 -18.36 -7.15
CA ALA A 87 2.10 -17.27 -6.96
C ALA A 87 1.85 -16.54 -5.64
N THR A 88 2.89 -15.85 -5.14
CA THR A 88 2.77 -14.96 -3.99
C THR A 88 2.25 -13.60 -4.44
N LEU A 89 1.13 -13.16 -3.87
CA LEU A 89 0.57 -11.84 -4.13
C LEU A 89 1.41 -10.79 -3.38
N VAL A 90 1.89 -9.78 -4.08
CA VAL A 90 2.58 -8.63 -3.47
C VAL A 90 1.58 -7.49 -3.38
N THR A 91 1.15 -7.14 -2.17
CA THR A 91 0.18 -6.06 -1.93
C THR A 91 0.31 -5.53 -0.51
N ASP A 92 -0.06 -4.27 -0.29
CA ASP A 92 -0.21 -3.66 1.03
C ASP A 92 -1.67 -3.52 1.49
N ASP A 93 -2.63 -3.98 0.69
CA ASP A 93 -4.06 -3.92 1.00
C ASP A 93 -4.50 -5.08 1.93
N TYR A 94 -5.13 -4.73 3.05
CA TYR A 94 -5.61 -5.70 4.05
C TYR A 94 -6.82 -6.52 3.59
N ALA A 95 -7.72 -5.94 2.79
CA ALA A 95 -8.87 -6.66 2.25
C ALA A 95 -8.40 -7.74 1.25
N MET A 96 -7.40 -7.42 0.41
CA MET A 96 -6.77 -8.41 -0.47
C MET A 96 -6.07 -9.52 0.32
N GLN A 97 -5.35 -9.17 1.38
CA GLN A 97 -4.69 -10.12 2.29
C GLN A 97 -5.69 -11.10 2.93
N ASN A 98 -6.82 -10.61 3.45
CA ASN A 98 -7.86 -11.44 4.06
C ASN A 98 -8.42 -12.48 3.08
N VAL A 99 -8.69 -12.06 1.85
CA VAL A 99 -9.24 -12.95 0.81
C VAL A 99 -8.19 -13.95 0.33
N ALA A 100 -6.95 -13.51 0.17
CA ALA A 100 -5.82 -14.36 -0.19
C ALA A 100 -5.57 -15.45 0.87
N GLU A 101 -5.55 -15.09 2.16
CA GLU A 101 -5.41 -16.04 3.28
C GLU A 101 -6.51 -17.11 3.23
N LYS A 102 -7.76 -16.69 3.02
CA LYS A 102 -8.90 -17.60 2.92
C LYS A 102 -8.79 -18.59 1.76
N LEU A 103 -8.12 -18.19 0.68
CA LEU A 103 -7.88 -19.02 -0.51
C LEU A 103 -6.55 -19.79 -0.44
N ASN A 104 -5.78 -19.65 0.65
CA ASN A 104 -4.42 -20.18 0.82
C ASN A 104 -3.45 -19.65 -0.26
N VAL A 105 -3.63 -18.40 -0.69
CA VAL A 105 -2.68 -17.69 -1.54
C VAL A 105 -1.65 -17.02 -0.64
N ALA A 106 -0.37 -17.24 -0.90
CA ALA A 106 0.71 -16.59 -0.16
C ALA A 106 0.70 -15.08 -0.43
N VAL A 107 1.01 -14.28 0.59
CA VAL A 107 1.08 -12.82 0.46
C VAL A 107 2.41 -12.31 0.98
N GLU A 108 3.00 -11.39 0.23
CA GLU A 108 4.14 -10.59 0.65
C GLU A 108 3.73 -9.12 0.75
N VAL A 109 3.91 -8.55 1.94
CA VAL A 109 3.61 -7.14 2.18
C VAL A 109 4.84 -6.32 1.80
N ILE A 110 4.63 -5.25 1.04
CA ILE A 110 5.71 -4.34 0.66
C ILE A 110 6.24 -3.68 1.94
N ALA A 111 7.50 -3.95 2.27
CA ALA A 111 8.17 -3.30 3.37
C ALA A 111 8.20 -1.80 3.10
N ARG A 112 7.31 -1.05 3.73
CA ARG A 112 7.45 0.40 3.82
C ARG A 112 8.71 0.64 4.66
N GLU A 113 9.71 1.33 4.11
CA GLU A 113 10.64 2.07 4.97
C GLU A 113 9.74 2.96 5.83
N GLY A 114 9.58 2.58 7.11
CA GLY A 114 8.72 3.30 8.01
C GLY A 114 9.18 4.75 8.10
N ILE A 115 8.29 5.62 8.57
CA ILE A 115 8.74 6.93 9.03
C ILE A 115 9.63 6.68 10.26
N ASP A 116 10.96 6.70 10.08
CA ASP A 116 11.94 6.65 11.18
C ASP A 116 11.92 7.95 12.03
N GLU A 117 11.21 8.99 11.58
CA GLU A 117 11.09 10.26 12.28
C GLU A 117 9.84 10.34 13.16
N GLN A 118 9.99 10.06 14.44
CA GLN A 118 9.08 10.61 15.45
C GLN A 118 9.30 12.13 15.53
N ARG A 119 8.42 12.91 14.90
CA ARG A 119 8.46 14.37 14.97
C ARG A 119 8.06 14.84 16.37
N HIS A 120 9.05 15.26 17.15
CA HIS A 120 8.83 15.98 18.40
C HIS A 120 8.41 17.42 18.08
N TRP A 121 7.19 17.78 18.46
CA TRP A 121 6.66 19.13 18.27
C TRP A 121 7.12 20.02 19.41
N HIS A 122 7.82 21.12 19.08
CA HIS A 122 8.14 22.18 20.03
C HIS A 122 7.16 23.34 19.90
N TYR A 123 6.82 23.96 21.01
CA TYR A 123 5.87 25.07 21.12
C TYR A 123 6.57 26.33 21.60
N GLN A 124 6.43 27.44 20.89
CA GLN A 124 7.05 28.72 21.24
C GLN A 124 6.02 29.74 21.74
N CYS A 125 6.30 30.35 22.88
CA CYS A 125 5.52 31.43 23.43
C CYS A 125 5.57 32.68 22.55
N GLN A 126 4.41 33.19 22.15
CA GLN A 126 4.27 34.37 21.30
C GLN A 126 4.62 35.70 22.01
N GLY A 127 4.70 35.69 23.35
CA GLY A 127 5.04 36.89 24.13
C GLY A 127 6.52 36.99 24.49
N CYS A 128 7.07 35.93 25.11
CA CYS A 128 8.45 35.94 25.63
C CYS A 128 9.43 35.08 24.82
N GLY A 129 8.97 34.37 23.77
CA GLY A 129 9.81 33.58 22.87
C GLY A 129 10.32 32.25 23.43
N ARG A 130 9.96 31.86 24.67
CA ARG A 130 10.38 30.59 25.28
C ARG A 130 9.76 29.38 24.59
N GLU A 131 10.52 28.29 24.56
CA GLU A 131 10.15 27.03 23.92
C GLU A 131 9.77 25.98 24.96
N PHE A 132 8.84 25.11 24.59
CA PHE A 132 8.29 24.04 25.43
C PHE A 132 8.09 22.79 24.58
N ASP A 133 8.34 21.62 25.16
CA ASP A 133 8.18 20.32 24.48
C ASP A 133 6.76 19.76 24.61
N GLU A 134 5.88 20.49 25.30
CA GLU A 134 4.49 20.13 25.56
C GLU A 134 3.57 21.29 25.19
N GLU A 135 2.38 20.95 24.70
CA GLU A 135 1.32 21.93 24.49
C GLU A 135 0.77 22.42 25.82
N LYS A 136 0.76 23.74 26.02
CA LYS A 136 0.16 24.38 27.20
C LYS A 136 -0.75 25.50 26.73
N GLU A 137 -1.90 25.65 27.39
CA GLU A 137 -2.87 26.71 27.04
C GLU A 137 -2.26 28.12 27.17
N ARG A 138 -1.36 28.30 28.15
CA ARG A 138 -0.69 29.57 28.42
C ARG A 138 0.75 29.36 28.88
N CYS A 139 1.61 30.31 28.52
CA CYS A 139 2.98 30.36 29.00
C CYS A 139 3.01 30.56 30.52
N PRO A 140 3.65 29.68 31.30
CA PRO A 140 3.73 29.81 32.76
C PRO A 140 4.58 31.00 33.21
N ILE A 141 5.33 31.64 32.30
CA ILE A 141 6.22 32.76 32.61
C ILE A 141 5.55 34.11 32.36
N CYS A 142 4.85 34.27 31.23
CA CYS A 142 4.29 35.57 30.82
C CYS A 142 2.79 35.53 30.51
N GLY A 143 2.13 34.38 30.62
CA GLY A 143 0.68 34.22 30.43
C GLY A 143 0.17 34.30 28.99
N SER A 144 1.04 34.56 28.01
CA SER A 144 0.71 34.60 26.57
C SER A 144 0.51 33.20 25.99
N GLY A 145 -0.19 33.10 24.85
CA GLY A 145 -0.39 31.83 24.15
C GLY A 145 0.91 31.23 23.58
N LEU A 146 0.89 29.90 23.40
CA LEU A 146 1.93 29.14 22.71
C LEU A 146 1.51 28.91 21.25
N ALA A 147 2.47 28.93 20.32
CA ALA A 147 2.26 28.50 18.95
C ALA A 147 3.20 27.35 18.61
N ARG A 148 2.71 26.41 17.80
CA ARG A 148 3.50 25.28 17.31
C ARG A 148 4.62 25.79 16.40
N LYS A 149 5.85 25.38 16.70
CA LYS A 149 7.01 25.63 15.84
C LYS A 149 7.18 24.43 14.93
N ASN A 150 7.43 24.66 13.64
CA ASN A 150 7.84 23.55 12.78
C ASN A 150 9.18 23.02 13.31
N PRO A 151 9.30 21.70 13.52
CA PRO A 151 10.60 21.12 13.79
C PRO A 151 11.50 21.42 12.59
N SER A 152 12.72 21.85 12.89
CA SER A 152 13.79 22.05 11.89
C SER A 152 14.32 20.71 11.46
#